data_AF-A0A7Y3DRK3-F1
#
_entry.id   AF-A0A7Y3DRK3-F1
#
_cell.length_a   1.000
_cell.length_b   1.000
_cell.length_c   1.000
_cell.angle_alpha   90.00
_cell.angle_beta   90.00
_cell.angle_gamma   90.00
#
_symmetry.space_group_name_H-M   'P 1'
#
loop_
_entity.id
_entity.type
_entity.pdbx_description
1 polymer ?
#
loop_
_entity_poly.entity_id
_entity_poly.type
_entity_poly.pdbx_seq_one_letter_code
_entity_poly.pdbx_strand_id
1 'polypeptide(L)'
;MTLSANQQKMLRTLPGVDHVLELFKTQPLDERIPKTVVVNSIRNILESHRKSILAGDHNIREESLSDTCIIELVTAAINQAMTPNLKTLVNATGIVVHTNLGRSLLPDEVIENLSSIAGRYSNLEYELNAGKRGSRHNNIEDILCEISGA
;
A
#
# COMPACT_ATOMS: atom_id res chain seq x y z
N MET A 1 -31.81 21.59 -2.29
CA MET A 1 -32.40 20.24 -2.49
C MET A 1 -32.98 19.80 -1.16
N THR A 2 -34.27 19.52 -1.10
CA THR A 2 -34.93 18.96 0.08
C THR A 2 -34.62 17.48 0.18
N LEU A 3 -33.93 17.06 1.25
CA LEU A 3 -33.64 15.65 1.53
C LEU A 3 -34.95 14.89 1.77
N SER A 4 -35.03 13.64 1.30
CA SER A 4 -36.16 12.76 1.63
C SER A 4 -36.15 12.37 3.10
N ALA A 5 -37.32 12.03 3.65
CA ALA A 5 -37.42 11.54 5.03
C ALA A 5 -36.53 10.31 5.29
N ASN A 6 -36.36 9.45 4.28
CA ASN A 6 -35.48 8.29 4.35
C ASN A 6 -34.00 8.70 4.43
N GLN A 7 -33.57 9.67 3.61
CA GLN A 7 -32.19 10.17 3.65
C GLN A 7 -31.86 10.80 5.00
N GLN A 8 -32.79 11.58 5.57
CA GLN A 8 -32.62 12.16 6.90
C GLN A 8 -32.50 11.10 8.00
N LYS A 9 -33.34 10.04 7.93
CA LYS A 9 -33.26 8.89 8.86
C LYS A 9 -31.89 8.23 8.78
N MET A 10 -31.44 7.87 7.59
CA MET A 10 -30.16 7.18 7.38
C MET A 10 -28.94 8.01 7.82
N LEU A 11 -28.94 9.33 7.53
CA LEU A 11 -27.87 10.22 7.99
C LEU A 11 -27.78 10.30 9.51
N ARG A 12 -28.90 10.16 10.21
CA ARG A 12 -28.94 10.13 11.68
C ARG A 12 -28.46 8.79 12.25
N THR A 13 -28.67 7.70 11.52
CA THR A 13 -28.20 6.35 11.90
C THR A 13 -26.69 6.18 11.69
N LEU A 14 -26.09 6.92 10.75
CA LEU A 14 -24.64 6.86 10.48
C LEU A 14 -23.83 7.25 11.73
N PRO A 15 -22.92 6.38 12.23
CA PRO A 15 -22.15 6.68 13.44
C PRO A 15 -21.17 7.83 13.23
N GLY A 16 -20.88 8.55 14.31
CA GLY A 16 -19.84 9.58 14.33
C GLY A 16 -18.43 8.97 14.30
N VAL A 17 -17.46 9.74 13.81
CA VAL A 17 -16.04 9.30 13.76
C VAL A 17 -15.52 8.90 15.14
N ASP A 18 -15.82 9.69 16.18
CA ASP A 18 -15.35 9.44 17.54
C ASP A 18 -15.93 8.14 18.12
N HIS A 19 -17.20 7.84 17.82
CA HIS A 19 -17.85 6.59 18.23
C HIS A 19 -17.14 5.38 17.62
N VAL A 20 -16.89 5.42 16.30
CA VAL A 20 -16.17 4.34 15.61
C VAL A 20 -14.73 4.21 16.13
N LEU A 21 -14.07 5.32 16.46
CA LEU A 21 -12.73 5.28 17.07
C LEU A 21 -12.73 4.58 18.44
N GLU A 22 -13.70 4.85 19.31
CA GLU A 22 -13.83 4.14 20.59
C GLU A 22 -14.07 2.65 20.41
N LEU A 23 -14.93 2.27 19.46
CA LEU A 23 -15.14 0.86 19.13
C LEU A 23 -13.83 0.19 18.66
N PHE A 24 -13.05 0.88 17.82
CA PHE A 24 -11.75 0.38 17.36
C PHE A 24 -10.70 0.28 18.46
N LYS A 25 -10.74 1.11 19.52
CA LYS A 25 -9.82 0.98 20.67
C LYS A 25 -10.00 -0.34 21.41
N THR A 26 -11.21 -0.91 21.38
CA THR A 26 -11.51 -2.20 22.01
C THR A 26 -11.19 -3.41 21.15
N GLN A 27 -10.85 -3.21 19.87
CA GLN A 27 -10.49 -4.27 18.95
C GLN A 27 -8.98 -4.59 19.06
N PRO A 28 -8.57 -5.85 18.87
CA PRO A 28 -7.17 -6.22 18.77
C PRO A 28 -6.60 -5.74 17.43
N LEU A 29 -6.14 -4.48 17.36
CA LEU A 29 -5.41 -3.99 16.20
C LEU A 29 -3.92 -4.28 16.32
N ASP A 30 -3.30 -4.56 15.17
CA ASP A 30 -1.85 -4.66 15.06
C ASP A 30 -1.20 -3.31 15.44
N GLU A 31 -0.31 -3.32 16.43
CA GLU A 31 0.39 -2.14 16.94
C GLU A 31 1.20 -1.41 15.86
N ARG A 32 1.50 -2.08 14.73
CA ARG A 32 2.21 -1.50 13.59
C ARG A 32 1.35 -0.58 12.73
N ILE A 33 0.03 -0.56 12.91
CA ILE A 33 -0.88 0.29 12.12
C ILE A 33 -0.78 1.74 12.63
N PRO A 34 -0.37 2.71 11.78
CA PRO A 34 -0.32 4.10 12.19
C PRO A 34 -1.72 4.64 12.51
N LYS A 35 -1.86 5.40 13.60
CA LYS A 35 -3.13 6.04 14.00
C LYS A 35 -3.75 6.87 12.87
N THR A 36 -2.92 7.51 12.05
CA THR A 36 -3.37 8.30 10.89
C THR A 36 -4.09 7.44 9.86
N VAL A 37 -3.65 6.20 9.64
CA VAL A 37 -4.30 5.25 8.72
C VAL A 37 -5.67 4.85 9.25
N VAL A 38 -5.79 4.56 10.55
CA VAL A 38 -7.08 4.24 11.18
C VAL A 38 -8.07 5.39 11.04
N VAL A 39 -7.67 6.61 11.45
CA VAL A 39 -8.52 7.80 11.41
C VAL A 39 -8.95 8.12 9.97
N ASN A 40 -8.02 8.07 9.01
CA ASN A 40 -8.34 8.34 7.61
C ASN A 40 -9.27 7.28 7.02
N SER A 41 -9.08 6.01 7.37
CA SER A 41 -9.96 4.93 6.91
C SER A 41 -11.39 5.10 7.43
N ILE A 42 -11.56 5.42 8.72
CA ILE A 42 -12.87 5.72 9.31
C ILE A 42 -13.53 6.90 8.60
N ARG A 43 -12.81 8.02 8.45
CA ARG A 43 -13.33 9.20 7.77
C ARG A 43 -13.75 8.88 6.34
N ASN A 44 -12.91 8.18 5.58
CA ASN A 44 -13.20 7.86 4.18
C ASN A 44 -14.44 6.98 4.04
N ILE A 45 -14.60 5.95 4.88
CA ILE A 45 -15.79 5.08 4.87
C ILE A 45 -17.05 5.86 5.22
N LEU A 46 -17.03 6.64 6.31
CA LEU A 46 -18.19 7.44 6.73
C LEU A 46 -18.54 8.55 5.72
N GLU A 47 -17.55 9.22 5.12
CA GLU A 47 -17.79 10.18 4.05
C GLU A 47 -18.36 9.51 2.79
N SER A 48 -17.90 8.32 2.44
CA SER A 48 -18.43 7.55 1.32
C SER A 48 -19.91 7.23 1.53
N HIS A 49 -20.26 6.67 2.70
CA HIS A 49 -21.66 6.41 3.04
C HIS A 49 -22.50 7.70 3.08
N ARG A 50 -21.99 8.78 3.67
CA ARG A 50 -22.69 10.07 3.69
C ARG A 50 -22.98 10.56 2.27
N LYS A 51 -22.00 10.52 1.37
CA LYS A 51 -22.17 10.92 -0.04
C LYS A 51 -23.22 10.07 -0.76
N SER A 52 -23.17 8.75 -0.59
CA SER A 52 -24.14 7.85 -1.22
C SER A 52 -25.56 8.04 -0.67
N ILE A 53 -25.73 8.29 0.64
CA ILE A 53 -27.04 8.62 1.21
C ILE A 53 -27.57 9.94 0.61
N LEU A 54 -26.74 10.99 0.54
CA LEU A 54 -27.10 12.28 -0.05
C LEU A 54 -27.44 12.17 -1.55
N ALA A 55 -26.76 11.29 -2.28
CA ALA A 55 -27.04 10.98 -3.67
C ALA A 55 -28.31 10.15 -3.87
N GLY A 56 -28.90 9.60 -2.80
CA GLY A 56 -30.10 8.77 -2.87
C GLY A 56 -29.82 7.35 -3.34
N ASP A 57 -28.62 6.83 -3.11
CA ASP A 57 -28.25 5.47 -3.49
C ASP A 57 -29.08 4.43 -2.72
N HIS A 58 -29.92 3.68 -3.43
CA HIS A 58 -30.78 2.65 -2.87
C HIS A 58 -30.03 1.39 -2.43
N ASN A 59 -28.75 1.26 -2.74
CA ASN A 59 -27.94 0.13 -2.30
C ASN A 59 -27.51 0.24 -0.84
N ILE A 60 -27.49 1.44 -0.26
CA ILE A 60 -27.23 1.61 1.17
C ILE A 60 -28.49 1.27 1.94
N ARG A 61 -28.38 0.25 2.78
CA ARG A 61 -29.44 -0.16 3.70
C ARG A 61 -29.10 0.25 5.13
N GLU A 62 -30.10 0.34 5.99
CA GLU A 62 -29.89 0.72 7.38
C GLU A 62 -28.95 -0.26 8.11
N GLU A 63 -29.00 -1.54 7.76
CA GLU A 63 -28.12 -2.58 8.31
C GLU A 63 -26.63 -2.33 7.96
N SER A 64 -26.36 -1.71 6.80
CA SER A 64 -24.99 -1.37 6.39
C SER A 64 -24.38 -0.22 7.19
N LEU A 65 -25.18 0.49 7.97
CA LEU A 65 -24.75 1.57 8.86
C LEU A 65 -24.53 1.09 10.30
N SER A 66 -24.75 -0.20 10.57
CA SER A 66 -24.49 -0.79 11.88
C SER A 66 -23.01 -0.74 12.26
N ASP A 67 -22.74 -0.61 13.56
CA ASP A 67 -21.38 -0.55 14.10
C ASP A 67 -20.51 -1.73 13.61
N THR A 68 -21.07 -2.94 13.58
CA THR A 68 -20.39 -4.14 13.09
C THR A 68 -20.00 -4.04 11.63
N CYS A 69 -20.92 -3.61 10.76
CA CYS A 69 -20.64 -3.47 9.33
C CYS A 69 -19.62 -2.35 9.06
N ILE A 70 -19.72 -1.22 9.76
CA ILE A 70 -18.77 -0.12 9.65
C ILE A 70 -17.37 -0.58 10.12
N ILE A 71 -17.26 -1.34 11.21
CA ILE A 71 -15.98 -1.89 11.67
C ILE A 71 -15.36 -2.81 10.62
N GLU A 72 -16.14 -3.69 10.00
CA GLU A 72 -15.64 -4.59 8.95
C GLU A 72 -15.12 -3.80 7.74
N LEU A 73 -15.88 -2.80 7.28
CA LEU A 73 -15.50 -1.95 6.15
C LEU A 73 -14.24 -1.12 6.46
N VAL A 74 -14.15 -0.55 7.66
CA VAL A 74 -12.96 0.19 8.10
C VAL A 74 -11.77 -0.74 8.21
N THR A 75 -11.93 -1.96 8.72
CA THR A 75 -10.85 -2.95 8.83
C THR A 75 -10.32 -3.33 7.44
N ALA A 76 -11.23 -3.56 6.48
CA ALA A 76 -10.85 -3.80 5.09
C ALA A 76 -10.10 -2.61 4.48
N ALA A 77 -10.57 -1.38 4.73
CA ALA A 77 -9.92 -0.17 4.26
C ALA A 77 -8.52 0.05 4.87
N ILE A 78 -8.35 -0.25 6.17
CA ILE A 78 -7.05 -0.22 6.84
C ILE A 78 -6.11 -1.23 6.20
N ASN A 79 -6.55 -2.48 6.04
CA ASN A 79 -5.74 -3.54 5.42
C ASN A 79 -5.31 -3.15 4.00
N GLN A 80 -6.23 -2.57 3.21
CA GLN A 80 -5.92 -2.07 1.88
C GLN A 80 -4.91 -0.92 1.91
N ALA A 81 -5.07 0.05 2.82
CA ALA A 81 -4.16 1.19 2.96
C ALA A 81 -2.76 0.79 3.45
N MET A 82 -2.67 -0.27 4.25
CA MET A 82 -1.40 -0.85 4.73
C MET A 82 -0.73 -1.76 3.70
N THR A 83 -1.42 -2.13 2.62
CA THR A 83 -0.87 -3.02 1.61
C THR A 83 0.05 -2.26 0.65
N PRO A 84 1.27 -2.76 0.36
CA PRO A 84 2.14 -2.18 -0.66
C PRO A 84 1.48 -2.12 -2.04
N ASN A 85 1.75 -1.03 -2.77
CA ASN A 85 1.27 -0.87 -4.15
C ASN A 85 1.95 -1.85 -5.11
N LEU A 86 3.23 -2.15 -4.88
CA LEU A 86 3.96 -3.18 -5.61
C LEU A 86 3.70 -4.53 -4.96
N LYS A 87 3.23 -5.49 -5.76
CA LYS A 87 2.87 -6.84 -5.31
C LYS A 87 3.52 -7.86 -6.23
N THR A 88 3.85 -9.02 -5.66
CA THR A 88 4.25 -10.19 -6.44
C THR A 88 3.06 -10.69 -7.25
N LEU A 89 3.31 -11.07 -8.50
CA LEU A 89 2.29 -11.56 -9.44
C LEU A 89 2.71 -12.93 -10.00
N VAL A 90 1.73 -13.72 -10.42
CA VAL A 90 1.96 -14.96 -11.19
C VAL A 90 1.78 -14.65 -12.66
N ASN A 91 2.82 -14.86 -13.46
CA ASN A 91 2.76 -14.66 -14.91
C ASN A 91 2.16 -15.91 -15.59
N ALA A 92 0.90 -15.83 -16.01
CA ALA A 92 0.20 -16.89 -16.76
C ALA A 92 0.12 -16.60 -18.28
N THR A 93 0.83 -15.59 -18.78
CA THR A 93 0.72 -15.14 -20.19
C THR A 93 1.64 -15.91 -21.15
N GLY A 94 2.66 -16.59 -20.63
CA GLY A 94 3.72 -17.20 -21.44
C GLY A 94 4.74 -16.20 -22.01
N ILE A 95 4.58 -14.89 -21.78
CA ILE A 95 5.54 -13.86 -22.20
C ILE A 95 6.69 -13.81 -21.20
N VAL A 96 7.90 -14.16 -21.64
CA VAL A 96 9.11 -14.17 -20.79
C VAL A 96 9.53 -12.75 -20.41
N VAL A 97 9.81 -11.88 -21.40
CA VAL A 97 10.17 -10.48 -21.14
C VAL A 97 8.91 -9.62 -21.15
N HIS A 98 8.18 -9.64 -20.04
CA HIS A 98 6.90 -8.94 -19.93
C HIS A 98 7.11 -7.51 -19.42
N THR A 99 7.00 -6.51 -20.31
CA THR A 99 7.26 -5.10 -19.99
C THR A 99 6.39 -4.56 -18.85
N ASN A 100 5.12 -4.93 -18.80
CA ASN A 100 4.20 -4.50 -17.73
C ASN A 100 4.41 -5.24 -16.38
N LEU A 101 5.11 -6.39 -16.37
CA LEU A 101 5.34 -7.19 -15.16
C LEU A 101 6.79 -7.11 -14.65
N GLY A 102 7.60 -6.19 -15.19
CA GLY A 102 8.96 -5.95 -14.70
C GLY A 102 10.08 -6.65 -15.48
N ARG A 103 9.82 -7.13 -16.71
CA ARG A 103 10.84 -7.74 -17.61
C ARG A 103 11.46 -9.01 -16.99
N SER A 104 12.79 -9.08 -16.94
CA SER A 104 13.52 -10.26 -16.49
C SER A 104 13.52 -10.38 -14.98
N LEU A 105 13.29 -11.60 -14.48
CA LEU A 105 13.47 -11.94 -13.08
C LEU A 105 14.96 -12.02 -12.75
N LEU A 106 15.31 -11.70 -11.51
CA LEU A 106 16.65 -11.90 -10.97
C LEU A 106 16.72 -13.29 -10.32
N PRO A 107 17.82 -14.04 -10.49
CA PRO A 107 18.04 -15.27 -9.73
C PRO A 107 18.29 -14.95 -8.25
N ASP A 108 18.03 -15.93 -7.37
CA ASP A 108 18.11 -15.75 -5.91
C ASP A 108 19.50 -15.26 -5.47
N GLU A 109 20.57 -15.77 -6.08
CA GLU A 109 21.96 -15.34 -5.80
C GLU A 109 22.19 -13.83 -6.00
N VAL A 110 21.53 -13.23 -7.01
CA VAL A 110 21.62 -11.79 -7.28
C VAL A 110 20.81 -11.00 -6.25
N ILE A 111 19.64 -11.51 -5.85
CA ILE A 111 18.78 -10.88 -4.83
C ILE A 111 19.49 -10.86 -3.46
N GLU A 112 20.15 -11.95 -3.10
CA GLU A 112 20.94 -12.06 -1.88
C GLU A 112 22.10 -11.05 -1.86
N ASN A 113 22.86 -10.96 -2.95
CA ASN A 113 23.94 -9.99 -3.06
C ASN A 113 23.44 -8.54 -2.97
N LEU A 114 22.37 -8.19 -3.69
CA LEU A 114 21.73 -6.87 -3.62
C LEU A 114 21.30 -6.53 -2.19
N SER A 115 20.68 -7.48 -1.49
CA SER A 115 20.20 -7.28 -0.11
C SER A 115 21.36 -7.03 0.86
N SER A 116 22.50 -7.70 0.65
CA SER A 116 23.70 -7.53 1.48
C SER A 116 24.32 -6.13 1.39
N ILE A 117 24.19 -5.48 0.23
CA ILE A 117 24.78 -4.17 -0.08
C ILE A 117 23.78 -3.04 0.21
N ALA A 118 22.50 -3.19 -0.16
CA ALA A 118 21.50 -2.11 -0.14
C ALA A 118 21.22 -1.52 1.24
N GLY A 119 21.45 -2.27 2.32
CA GLY A 119 21.27 -1.82 3.70
C GLY A 119 22.50 -1.16 4.34
N ARG A 120 23.61 -0.98 3.62
CA ARG A 120 24.90 -0.55 4.17
C ARG A 120 25.60 0.46 3.25
N TYR A 121 26.60 1.16 3.78
CA TYR A 121 27.53 1.90 2.93
C TYR A 121 28.34 0.92 2.08
N SER A 122 28.60 1.31 0.83
CA SER A 122 29.41 0.54 -0.11
C SER A 122 30.48 1.41 -0.75
N ASN A 123 31.42 0.77 -1.44
CA ASN A 123 32.46 1.43 -2.22
C ASN A 123 31.96 1.94 -3.58
N LEU A 124 30.66 2.22 -3.74
CA LEU A 124 30.02 2.57 -5.01
C LEU A 124 30.77 3.65 -5.80
N GLU A 125 31.30 4.66 -5.13
CA GLU A 125 32.15 5.71 -5.73
C GLU A 125 33.45 5.92 -4.91
N TYR A 126 33.99 4.87 -4.29
CA TYR A 126 35.18 4.99 -3.43
C TYR A 126 36.25 3.93 -3.76
N GLU A 127 37.43 4.38 -4.15
CA GLU A 127 38.57 3.51 -4.41
C GLU A 127 39.28 3.17 -3.11
N LEU A 128 39.15 1.92 -2.66
CA LEU A 128 39.72 1.46 -1.39
C LEU A 128 41.26 1.59 -1.36
N ASN A 129 41.93 1.31 -2.48
CA ASN A 129 43.39 1.37 -2.57
C ASN A 129 43.92 2.81 -2.58
N ALA A 130 43.20 3.74 -3.22
CA ALA A 130 43.64 5.12 -3.36
C ALA A 130 43.08 6.04 -2.25
N GLY A 131 42.14 5.55 -1.44
CA GLY A 131 41.53 6.32 -0.35
C GLY A 131 40.81 7.59 -0.82
N LYS A 132 40.26 7.57 -2.03
CA LYS A 132 39.65 8.74 -2.68
C LYS A 132 38.38 8.34 -3.44
N ARG A 133 37.64 9.36 -3.88
CA ARG A 133 36.49 9.18 -4.78
C ARG A 133 36.93 8.53 -6.08
N GLY A 134 36.20 7.49 -6.50
CA GLY A 134 36.34 6.81 -7.79
C GLY A 134 35.08 6.91 -8.64
N SER A 135 35.12 6.31 -9.83
CA SER A 135 33.95 6.17 -10.71
C SER A 135 33.17 4.90 -10.38
N ARG A 136 31.83 4.98 -10.36
CA ARG A 136 30.98 3.80 -10.17
C ARG A 136 31.06 2.78 -11.30
N HIS A 137 31.43 3.21 -12.50
CA HIS A 137 31.53 2.35 -13.68
C HIS A 137 32.70 1.35 -13.55
N ASN A 138 33.75 1.72 -12.80
CA ASN A 138 34.91 0.86 -12.57
C ASN A 138 34.53 -0.48 -11.92
N ASN A 139 33.39 -0.56 -11.22
CA ASN A 139 32.92 -1.80 -10.60
C ASN A 139 32.44 -2.85 -11.62
N ILE A 140 32.13 -2.45 -12.86
CA ILE A 140 31.57 -3.33 -13.90
C ILE A 140 32.34 -3.32 -15.21
N GLU A 141 33.21 -2.32 -15.43
CA GLU A 141 33.91 -2.10 -16.70
C GLU A 141 34.70 -3.32 -17.13
N ASP A 142 35.54 -3.85 -16.24
CA ASP A 142 36.37 -5.03 -16.53
C ASP A 142 35.53 -6.23 -16.98
N ILE A 143 34.38 -6.47 -16.32
CA ILE A 143 33.46 -7.55 -16.65
C ILE A 143 32.83 -7.30 -18.04
N LEU A 144 32.41 -6.07 -18.33
CA LEU A 144 31.82 -5.72 -19.62
C LEU A 144 32.82 -5.86 -20.77
N CYS A 145 34.06 -5.42 -20.59
CA CYS A 145 35.13 -5.58 -21.58
C CYS A 145 35.45 -7.06 -21.79
N GLU A 146 35.53 -7.85 -20.71
CA GLU A 146 35.77 -9.29 -20.80
C GLU A 146 34.67 -10.03 -21.59
N ILE A 147 33.39 -9.76 -21.33
CA ILE A 147 32.28 -10.45 -22.01
C ILE A 147 32.04 -9.96 -23.45
N SER A 148 32.40 -8.72 -23.76
CA SER A 148 32.14 -8.12 -25.07
C SER A 148 33.34 -8.14 -26.02
N GLY A 149 34.57 -8.20 -25.48
CA GLY A 149 35.82 -8.06 -26.24
C GLY A 149 36.10 -6.65 -26.74
N ALA A 150 35.35 -5.64 -26.26
CA ALA A 150 35.56 -4.22 -26.55
C ALA A 150 36.80 -3.64 -25.87
#